data_AF-A0A838SYH0-F1
#
_entry.id   AF-A0A838SYH0-F1
#
_cell.length_a   1.000
_cell.length_b   1.000
_cell.length_c   1.000
_cell.angle_alpha   90.00
_cell.angle_beta   90.00
_cell.angle_gamma   90.00
#
_symmetry.space_group_name_H-M   'P 1'
#
loop_
_entity.id
_entity.type
_entity.pdbx_description
1 polymer ?
#
loop_
_entity_poly.entity_id
_entity_poly.type
_entity_poly.pdbx_seq_one_letter_code
_entity_poly.pdbx_strand_id
1 'polypeptide(L)'
;MYDERLVTPMRQELTSLGITELRTPEEVDAKLGKKEGTTLVVVNSVCGCAARNARPAVAEALKHSAKPDSLTTVFAGMEKDAVSRARSYFIGYGPSSPQIALLKDGDVVFMLERHNIEGRSAGEIAHDLTAAFDKYCGATAAA
;
A
#
# COMPACT_ATOMS: atom_id res chain seq x y z
N MET A 1 -1.44 7.31 -19.47
CA MET A 1 -0.48 6.31 -18.95
C MET A 1 0.91 6.84 -19.22
N TYR A 2 1.84 6.66 -18.29
CA TYR A 2 3.22 7.09 -18.44
C TYR A 2 4.02 6.09 -19.28
N ASP A 3 5.21 6.48 -19.76
CA ASP A 3 6.13 5.56 -20.44
C ASP A 3 6.64 4.50 -19.45
N GLU A 4 6.60 3.22 -19.84
CA GLU A 4 6.98 2.11 -18.97
C GLU A 4 8.41 2.27 -18.44
N ARG A 5 9.33 2.78 -19.27
CA ARG A 5 10.74 3.00 -18.88
C ARG A 5 10.88 4.00 -17.75
N LEU A 6 9.96 4.96 -17.63
CA LEU A 6 9.96 5.95 -16.56
C LEU A 6 9.44 5.38 -15.24
N VAL A 7 8.47 4.47 -15.31
CA VAL A 7 7.82 3.92 -14.10
C VAL A 7 8.45 2.64 -13.60
N THR A 8 9.17 1.88 -14.43
CA THR A 8 9.92 0.67 -14.04
C THR A 8 10.76 0.85 -12.76
N PRO A 9 11.64 1.87 -12.65
CA PRO A 9 12.41 2.05 -11.41
C PRO A 9 11.49 2.32 -10.21
N MET A 10 10.36 2.99 -10.46
CA MET A 10 9.41 3.31 -9.39
C MET A 10 8.63 2.11 -8.88
N ARG A 11 8.35 1.14 -9.76
CA ARG A 11 7.80 -0.17 -9.42
C ARG A 11 8.80 -0.97 -8.61
N GLN A 12 10.05 -1.02 -9.08
CA GLN A 12 11.15 -1.76 -8.47
C GLN A 12 11.41 -1.36 -7.02
N GLU A 13 11.28 -0.07 -6.68
CA GLU A 13 11.41 0.36 -5.28
C GLU A 13 10.45 -0.36 -4.31
N LEU A 14 9.27 -0.78 -4.76
CA LEU A 14 8.32 -1.53 -3.94
C LEU A 14 8.47 -3.05 -4.17
N THR A 15 8.61 -3.50 -5.42
CA THR A 15 8.67 -4.94 -5.70
C THR A 15 9.94 -5.59 -5.18
N SER A 16 11.08 -4.88 -5.11
CA SER A 16 12.31 -5.36 -4.46
C SER A 16 12.17 -5.57 -2.96
N LEU A 17 11.12 -5.04 -2.32
CA LEU A 17 10.79 -5.26 -0.91
C LEU A 17 9.88 -6.48 -0.70
N GLY A 18 9.56 -7.23 -1.76
CA GLY A 18 8.62 -8.35 -1.73
C GLY A 18 7.15 -7.94 -1.88
N ILE A 19 6.87 -6.68 -2.22
CA ILE A 19 5.51 -6.19 -2.45
C ILE A 19 5.04 -6.67 -3.83
N THR A 20 3.90 -7.37 -3.86
CA THR A 20 3.32 -7.88 -5.10
C THR A 20 2.59 -6.78 -5.86
N GLU A 21 2.98 -6.54 -7.10
CA GLU A 21 2.25 -5.61 -7.97
C GLU A 21 0.99 -6.25 -8.55
N LEU A 22 -0.14 -5.57 -8.43
CA LEU A 22 -1.43 -5.98 -8.97
C LEU A 22 -1.77 -5.09 -10.17
N ARG A 23 -1.87 -5.68 -11.35
CA ARG A 23 -2.01 -4.99 -12.64
C ARG A 23 -3.41 -5.14 -13.22
N THR A 24 -4.20 -6.12 -12.78
CA THR A 24 -5.58 -6.32 -13.22
C THR A 24 -6.59 -6.30 -12.07
N PRO A 25 -7.88 -6.02 -12.34
CA PRO A 25 -8.94 -6.12 -11.34
C PRO A 25 -9.05 -7.51 -10.70
N GLU A 26 -8.80 -8.57 -11.49
CA GLU A 26 -8.86 -9.95 -11.01
C GLU A 26 -7.76 -10.24 -9.99
N GLU A 27 -6.54 -9.72 -10.23
CA GLU A 27 -5.44 -9.83 -9.26
C GLU A 27 -5.74 -9.07 -7.97
N VAL A 28 -6.41 -7.91 -8.08
CA VAL A 28 -6.89 -7.14 -6.93
C VAL A 28 -7.90 -7.95 -6.13
N ASP A 29 -8.91 -8.52 -6.79
CA ASP A 29 -9.96 -9.29 -6.10
C ASP A 29 -9.42 -10.57 -5.48
N ALA A 30 -8.47 -11.22 -6.14
CA ALA A 30 -7.81 -12.41 -5.63
C ALA A 30 -6.99 -12.13 -4.36
N LYS A 31 -6.55 -10.89 -4.13
CA LYS A 31 -5.77 -10.50 -2.95
C LYS A 31 -6.60 -9.81 -1.88
N LEU A 32 -7.36 -8.78 -2.25
CA LEU A 32 -8.15 -7.95 -1.33
C LEU A 32 -9.52 -8.55 -1.02
N GLY A 33 -10.05 -9.41 -1.89
CA GLY A 33 -11.29 -10.15 -1.65
C GLY A 33 -11.14 -11.32 -0.70
N LYS A 34 -9.90 -11.73 -0.38
CA LYS A 34 -9.63 -12.71 0.68
C LYS A 34 -9.93 -12.07 2.03
N LYS A 35 -11.07 -12.46 2.62
CA LYS A 35 -11.52 -11.99 3.94
C LYS A 35 -10.79 -12.72 5.08
N GLU A 36 -9.48 -12.80 5.00
CA GLU A 36 -8.66 -13.46 6.00
C GLU A 36 -7.28 -12.81 6.08
N GLY A 37 -6.88 -12.48 7.30
CA GLY A 37 -5.56 -11.92 7.58
C GLY A 37 -5.46 -10.45 7.24
N THR A 38 -4.23 -9.97 7.13
CA THR A 38 -3.91 -8.56 6.96
C THR A 38 -3.21 -8.29 5.63
N THR A 39 -3.70 -7.28 4.91
CA THR A 39 -3.14 -6.89 3.60
C THR A 39 -2.77 -5.42 3.59
N LEU A 40 -1.50 -5.12 3.34
CA LEU A 40 -1.05 -3.77 2.99
C LEU A 40 -1.27 -3.53 1.50
N VAL A 41 -1.92 -2.42 1.17
CA VAL A 41 -2.13 -1.97 -0.21
C VAL A 41 -1.52 -0.59 -0.35
N VAL A 42 -0.47 -0.50 -1.18
CA VAL A 42 0.16 0.77 -1.54
C VAL A 42 -0.38 1.21 -2.89
N VAL A 43 -1.09 2.34 -2.93
CA VAL A 43 -1.42 3.03 -4.18
C VAL A 43 -0.22 3.89 -4.56
N ASN A 44 0.73 3.28 -5.28
CA ASN A 44 1.91 3.94 -5.78
C ASN A 44 1.55 5.00 -6.83
N SER A 45 2.44 5.96 -7.07
CA SER A 45 2.24 7.00 -8.09
C SER A 45 3.57 7.63 -8.50
N VAL A 46 3.58 8.34 -9.62
CA VAL A 46 4.76 9.13 -10.04
C VAL A 46 4.94 10.43 -9.26
N CYS A 47 4.03 10.77 -8.34
CA CYS A 47 4.08 12.05 -7.61
C CYS A 47 5.34 12.13 -6.72
N GLY A 48 5.91 13.33 -6.58
CA GLY A 48 7.15 13.52 -5.81
C GLY A 48 7.02 13.16 -4.31
N CYS A 49 5.82 13.22 -3.74
CA CYS A 49 5.55 12.72 -2.38
C CYS A 49 5.56 11.18 -2.30
N ALA A 50 5.24 10.46 -3.37
CA ALA A 50 5.41 9.01 -3.40
C ALA A 50 6.89 8.61 -3.42
N ALA A 51 7.72 9.37 -4.15
CA ALA A 51 9.17 9.16 -4.20
C ALA A 51 9.88 9.47 -2.88
N ARG A 52 9.58 10.63 -2.28
CA ARG A 52 10.33 11.09 -1.10
C ARG A 52 9.80 10.55 0.22
N ASN A 53 8.51 10.24 0.27
CA ASN A 53 7.84 9.97 1.55
C ASN A 53 7.23 8.56 1.56
N ALA A 54 6.26 8.26 0.69
CA ALA A 54 5.48 7.02 0.79
C ALA A 54 6.32 5.75 0.57
N ARG A 55 7.08 5.65 -0.53
CA ARG A 55 7.89 4.45 -0.81
C ARG A 55 8.99 4.23 0.23
N PRO A 56 9.76 5.26 0.64
CA PRO A 56 10.73 5.10 1.73
C PRO A 56 10.09 4.75 3.07
N ALA A 57 8.91 5.31 3.38
CA ALA A 57 8.20 4.98 4.62
C ALA A 57 7.73 3.52 4.67
N VAL A 58 7.22 3.00 3.56
CA VAL A 58 6.87 1.57 3.45
C VAL A 58 8.12 0.70 3.60
N ALA A 59 9.23 1.06 2.95
CA ALA A 59 10.49 0.33 3.07
C ALA A 59 11.00 0.28 4.52
N GLU A 60 10.87 1.39 5.26
CA GLU A 60 11.25 1.45 6.67
C GLU A 60 10.29 0.64 7.56
N ALA A 61 8.97 0.81 7.37
CA ALA A 61 7.96 0.10 8.16
C ALA A 61 8.05 -1.42 8.00
N LEU A 62 8.44 -1.92 6.81
CA LEU A 62 8.63 -3.35 6.57
C LEU A 62 9.87 -3.96 7.24
N LYS A 63 10.71 -3.16 7.92
CA LYS A 63 11.77 -3.66 8.80
C LYS A 63 11.25 -4.05 10.19
N HIS A 64 10.03 -3.63 10.54
CA HIS A 64 9.39 -3.90 11.83
C HIS A 64 9.10 -5.39 12.03
N SER A 65 8.98 -5.84 13.28
CA SER A 65 8.73 -7.25 13.58
C SER A 65 7.31 -7.69 13.22
N ALA A 66 6.31 -6.89 13.59
CA ALA A 66 4.93 -7.12 13.18
C ALA A 66 4.76 -6.65 11.74
N LYS A 67 4.28 -7.53 10.86
CA LYS A 67 4.09 -7.23 9.44
C LYS A 67 2.75 -7.78 8.95
N PRO A 68 2.14 -7.14 7.94
CA PRO A 68 0.96 -7.67 7.27
C PRO A 68 1.26 -9.01 6.56
N ASP A 69 0.27 -9.90 6.52
CA ASP A 69 0.38 -11.22 5.89
C ASP A 69 0.58 -11.12 4.36
N SER A 70 -0.02 -10.10 3.75
CA SER A 70 0.10 -9.81 2.33
C SER A 70 0.55 -8.38 2.08
N LEU A 71 1.51 -8.21 1.17
CA LEU A 71 2.01 -6.91 0.74
C LEU A 71 1.69 -6.72 -0.74
N THR A 72 0.93 -5.69 -1.07
CA THR A 72 0.47 -5.43 -2.43
C THR A 72 0.62 -3.97 -2.83
N THR A 73 0.74 -3.73 -4.13
CA THR A 73 0.77 -2.38 -4.71
C THR A 73 -0.04 -2.31 -6.00
N VAL A 74 -0.70 -1.18 -6.23
CA VAL A 74 -1.28 -0.77 -7.51
C VAL A 74 -0.65 0.55 -7.93
N PHE A 75 -0.57 0.84 -9.24
CA PHE A 75 0.13 2.04 -9.72
C PHE A 75 -0.84 3.06 -10.33
N ALA A 76 -1.13 4.12 -9.58
CA ALA A 76 -1.98 5.23 -10.04
C ALA A 76 -1.37 5.94 -11.25
N GLY A 77 -2.14 6.00 -12.34
CA GLY A 77 -1.73 6.58 -13.62
C GLY A 77 -1.27 5.56 -14.67
N MET A 78 -1.08 4.30 -14.28
CA MET A 78 -0.74 3.18 -15.15
C MET A 78 -1.94 2.23 -15.29
N GLU A 79 -2.08 1.25 -14.40
CA GLU A 79 -3.15 0.26 -14.41
C GLU A 79 -4.45 0.81 -13.80
N LYS A 80 -5.14 1.68 -14.56
CA LYS A 80 -6.34 2.40 -14.09
C LYS A 80 -7.41 1.49 -13.50
N ASP A 81 -7.69 0.36 -14.15
CA ASP A 81 -8.76 -0.55 -13.73
C ASP A 81 -8.40 -1.27 -12.43
N ALA A 82 -7.15 -1.71 -12.27
CA ALA A 82 -6.66 -2.27 -11.01
C ALA A 82 -6.68 -1.23 -9.88
N VAL A 83 -6.27 0.01 -10.14
CA VAL A 83 -6.31 1.10 -9.15
C VAL A 83 -7.75 1.42 -8.75
N SER A 84 -8.66 1.50 -9.71
CA SER A 84 -10.08 1.72 -9.45
C SER A 84 -10.67 0.57 -8.63
N ARG A 85 -10.29 -0.67 -8.96
CA ARG A 85 -10.76 -1.84 -8.23
C ARG A 85 -10.24 -1.84 -6.79
N ALA A 86 -8.96 -1.56 -6.57
CA ALA A 86 -8.38 -1.48 -5.23
C ALA A 86 -9.09 -0.41 -4.37
N ARG A 87 -9.35 0.77 -4.96
CA ARG A 87 -10.10 1.84 -4.27
C ARG A 87 -11.54 1.48 -3.94
N SER A 88 -12.17 0.56 -4.68
CA SER A 88 -13.52 0.11 -4.33
C SER A 88 -13.58 -0.65 -2.99
N TYR A 89 -12.44 -1.17 -2.51
CA TYR A 89 -12.32 -1.75 -1.17
C TYR A 89 -12.06 -0.70 -0.09
N PHE A 90 -11.71 0.54 -0.45
CA PHE A 90 -11.38 1.60 0.50
C PHE A 90 -12.63 2.35 0.98
N ILE A 91 -13.58 1.61 1.55
CA ILE A 91 -14.88 2.14 1.95
C ILE A 91 -14.71 3.28 2.96
N GLY A 92 -15.35 4.42 2.68
CA GLY A 92 -15.27 5.63 3.50
C GLY A 92 -14.11 6.57 3.16
N TYR A 93 -13.23 6.22 2.22
CA TYR A 93 -12.08 7.04 1.84
C TYR A 93 -12.16 7.50 0.38
N GLY A 94 -11.75 8.74 0.14
CA GLY A 94 -11.68 9.31 -1.20
C GLY A 94 -10.48 8.79 -2.01
N PRO A 95 -10.52 8.89 -3.34
CA PRO A 95 -9.36 8.57 -4.17
C PRO A 95 -8.25 9.61 -3.94
N SER A 96 -7.09 9.16 -3.45
CA SER A 96 -5.87 9.98 -3.37
C SER A 96 -4.64 9.22 -3.84
N SER A 97 -3.56 9.94 -4.16
CA SER A 97 -2.28 9.35 -4.60
C SER A 97 -1.10 10.22 -4.16
N PRO A 98 -0.09 9.63 -3.49
CA PRO A 98 -0.06 8.27 -2.95
C PRO A 98 -1.13 8.06 -1.87
N GLN A 99 -1.50 6.80 -1.65
CA GLN A 99 -2.45 6.36 -0.61
C GLN A 99 -2.00 4.98 -0.11
N ILE A 100 -2.07 4.73 1.20
CA ILE A 100 -1.64 3.46 1.80
C ILE A 100 -2.75 2.95 2.71
N ALA A 101 -3.24 1.75 2.45
CA ALA A 101 -4.29 1.11 3.23
C ALA A 101 -3.77 -0.15 3.90
N LEU A 102 -4.18 -0.38 5.14
CA LEU A 102 -4.08 -1.69 5.79
C LEU A 102 -5.49 -2.25 5.92
N LEU A 103 -5.71 -3.39 5.29
CA LEU A 103 -6.94 -4.14 5.38
C LEU A 103 -6.76 -5.30 6.36
N LYS A 104 -7.80 -5.60 7.11
CA LYS A 104 -7.90 -6.81 7.93
C LYS A 104 -9.23 -7.48 7.64
N ASP A 105 -9.18 -8.75 7.26
CA ASP A 105 -10.37 -9.57 6.95
C ASP A 105 -11.30 -8.93 5.90
N GLY A 106 -10.72 -8.14 4.98
CA GLY A 106 -11.42 -7.43 3.91
C GLY A 106 -11.87 -5.99 4.25
N ASP A 107 -11.76 -5.56 5.51
CA ASP A 107 -12.14 -4.22 5.94
C ASP A 107 -10.92 -3.32 6.15
N VAL A 108 -11.04 -2.02 5.81
CA VAL A 108 -9.97 -1.05 6.06
C VAL A 108 -9.88 -0.74 7.55
N VAL A 109 -8.77 -1.11 8.18
CA VAL A 109 -8.50 -0.85 9.60
C VAL A 109 -7.56 0.32 9.84
N PHE A 110 -6.79 0.71 8.82
CA PHE A 110 -5.93 1.88 8.85
C PHE A 110 -5.72 2.43 7.43
N MET A 111 -5.64 3.75 7.29
CA MET A 111 -5.49 4.44 6.01
C MET A 111 -4.63 5.69 6.18
N LEU A 112 -3.74 5.91 5.21
CA LEU A 112 -3.05 7.16 4.99
C LEU A 112 -3.39 7.67 3.59
N GLU A 113 -4.09 8.79 3.53
CA GLU A 113 -4.37 9.50 2.30
C GLU A 113 -3.22 10.44 1.95
N ARG A 114 -3.22 10.99 0.73
CA ARG A 114 -2.20 11.95 0.29
C ARG A 114 -1.97 13.07 1.30
N HIS A 115 -3.02 13.64 1.89
CA HIS A 115 -2.90 14.73 2.85
C HIS A 115 -2.23 14.31 4.17
N ASN A 116 -2.24 13.01 4.51
CA ASN A 116 -1.50 12.45 5.64
C ASN A 116 -0.05 12.10 5.29
N ILE A 117 0.38 12.23 4.03
CA ILE A 117 1.72 11.88 3.54
C ILE A 117 2.48 13.14 3.06
N GLU A 118 1.75 14.08 2.46
CA GLU A 118 2.30 15.32 1.92
C GLU A 118 2.82 16.21 3.06
N GLY A 119 4.05 16.70 2.91
CA GLY A 119 4.70 17.56 3.92
C GLY A 119 5.32 16.83 5.12
N ARG A 120 5.10 15.52 5.28
CA ARG A 120 5.69 14.71 6.36
C ARG A 120 6.96 13.99 5.92
N SER A 121 7.80 13.64 6.87
CA SER A 121 8.98 12.81 6.64
C SER A 121 8.61 11.32 6.49
N ALA A 122 9.46 10.56 5.81
CA ALA A 122 9.30 9.11 5.70
C ALA A 122 9.29 8.41 7.07
N GLY A 123 10.06 8.91 8.05
CA GLY A 123 10.11 8.36 9.39
C GLY A 123 8.80 8.51 10.17
N GLU A 124 8.14 9.67 10.07
CA GLU A 124 6.84 9.90 10.70
C GLU A 124 5.76 9.00 10.10
N ILE A 125 5.77 8.82 8.78
CA ILE A 125 4.82 7.94 8.08
C ILE A 125 5.11 6.48 8.42
N ALA A 126 6.38 6.08 8.49
CA ALA A 126 6.78 4.74 8.91
C ALA A 126 6.33 4.44 10.34
N HIS A 127 6.44 5.42 11.25
CA HIS A 127 5.95 5.28 12.62
C HIS A 127 4.46 4.96 12.66
N ASP A 128 3.62 5.72 11.95
CA ASP A 128 2.18 5.46 11.88
C ASP A 128 1.89 4.05 11.31
N LEU A 129 2.62 3.64 10.27
CA LEU A 129 2.49 2.31 9.68
C LEU A 129 2.86 1.21 10.68
N THR A 130 3.98 1.33 11.38
CA THR A 130 4.40 0.36 12.39
C THR A 130 3.44 0.28 13.56
N ALA A 131 2.88 1.42 14.01
CA ALA A 131 1.86 1.45 15.04
C ALA A 131 0.58 0.73 14.59
N ALA A 132 0.19 0.88 13.32
CA ALA A 132 -0.90 0.11 12.74
C ALA A 132 -0.57 -1.39 12.67
N PHE A 133 0.65 -1.76 12.28
CA PHE A 133 1.09 -3.16 12.24
C PHE A 133 1.05 -3.80 13.62
N ASP A 134 1.54 -3.12 14.65
CA ASP A 134 1.49 -3.63 16.03
C ASP A 134 0.04 -3.85 16.49
N LYS A 135 -0.86 -2.93 16.14
CA LYS A 135 -2.27 -3.00 16.53
C LYS A 135 -3.04 -4.11 15.82
N TYR A 136 -2.74 -4.37 14.55
CA TYR A 136 -3.60 -5.21 13.70
C TYR A 136 -2.96 -6.52 13.23
N CYS A 137 -1.63 -6.61 13.18
CA CYS A 137 -0.88 -7.76 12.67
C CYS A 137 -0.24 -8.62 13.78
N GLY A 138 -0.12 -8.11 15.01
CA GLY A 138 0.62 -8.76 16.11
C GLY A 138 0.04 -10.06 16.70
N ALA A 139 -1.10 -10.57 16.22
CA ALA A 139 -1.76 -11.75 16.76
C ALA A 139 -1.68 -13.01 15.86
N THR A 140 -1.08 -12.93 14.67
CA THR A 140 -1.15 -14.02 13.69
C THR A 140 0.24 -14.56 13.31
N ALA A 141 0.96 -15.08 14.30
CA ALA A 141 2.11 -15.96 14.06
C ALA A 141 2.11 -17.15 15.03
N ALA A 142 0.93 -17.70 15.30
CA ALA A 142 0.76 -18.96 16.01
C ALA A 142 -0.31 -19.80 15.31
N ALA A 143 0.13 -20.60 14.34
CA ALA A 143 -0.49 -21.84 13.92
C ALA A 143 0.62 -22.78 13.44
#